data_AF-A0A0J6G1L4-F1
#
_entry.id   AF-A0A0J6G1L4-F1
#
_cell.length_a   1.000
_cell.length_b   1.000
_cell.length_c   1.000
_cell.angle_alpha   90.00
_cell.angle_beta   90.00
_cell.angle_gamma   90.00
#
_symmetry.space_group_name_H-M   'P 1'
#
loop_
_entity.id
_entity.type
_entity.pdbx_description
1 polymer ?
#
loop_
_entity_poly.entity_id
_entity_poly.type
_entity_poly.pdbx_seq_one_letter_code
_entity_poly.pdbx_strand_id
1 'polypeptide(L)'
;MNPSEPYAINICPLFFSLPAISNAQNTYSKAGTILHEISHFNDGYTTGTDDLGNPNQPVEDAKLLAESARDLAADAANNIEFYSVNLEGDQ
;
A
#
# COMPACT_ATOMS: atom_id res chain seq x y z
N MET A 1 -1.94 11.36 -7.00
CA MET A 1 -0.58 11.32 -7.57
C MET A 1 -0.69 11.43 -9.10
N ASN A 2 0.31 11.95 -9.82
CA ASN A 2 0.42 11.72 -11.26
C ASN A 2 1.39 10.53 -11.45
N PRO A 3 0.92 9.32 -11.77
CA PRO A 3 1.79 8.15 -11.96
C PRO A 3 2.86 8.34 -13.05
N SER A 4 2.68 9.35 -13.90
CA SER A 4 3.57 9.71 -15.02
C SER A 4 4.74 10.61 -14.61
N GLU A 5 4.83 11.03 -13.34
CA GLU A 5 5.94 11.84 -12.79
C GLU A 5 6.75 11.08 -11.72
N PRO A 6 7.37 9.92 -12.05
CA PRO A 6 8.22 9.20 -11.12
C PRO A 6 9.45 10.05 -10.71
N TYR A 7 9.87 10.07 -9.44
CA TYR A 7 9.36 9.39 -8.24
C TYR A 7 8.93 10.39 -7.16
N ALA A 8 8.07 11.36 -7.51
CA ALA A 8 7.63 12.40 -6.58
C ALA A 8 6.38 11.99 -5.78
N ILE A 9 6.52 11.77 -4.47
CA ILE A 9 5.41 11.45 -3.56
C ILE A 9 4.95 12.72 -2.83
N ASN A 10 3.65 13.03 -2.91
CA ASN A 10 3.05 14.14 -2.19
C ASN A 10 2.57 13.68 -0.81
N ILE A 11 3.24 14.16 0.25
CA ILE A 11 2.95 13.75 1.62
C ILE A 11 1.87 14.63 2.26
N CYS A 12 0.77 14.02 2.71
CA CYS A 12 -0.34 14.69 3.39
C CYS A 12 -0.17 14.75 4.94
N PRO A 13 -0.85 15.66 5.66
CA PRO A 13 -0.67 15.84 7.11
C PRO A 13 -0.79 14.57 7.96
N LEU A 14 -1.69 13.65 7.61
CA LEU A 14 -1.90 12.39 8.34
C LEU A 14 -0.60 11.58 8.46
N PHE A 15 0.21 11.55 7.40
CA PHE A 15 1.49 10.83 7.37
C PHE A 15 2.41 11.19 8.53
N PHE A 16 2.45 12.47 8.93
CA PHE A 16 3.35 12.92 9.99
C PHE A 16 2.96 12.38 11.36
N SER A 17 1.68 12.02 11.55
CA SER A 17 1.16 11.40 12.77
C SER A 17 1.35 9.89 12.84
N LEU A 18 1.66 9.23 11.71
CA LEU A 18 1.86 7.79 11.65
C LEU A 18 3.17 7.36 12.35
N PRO A 19 3.22 6.14 12.91
CA PRO A 19 4.46 5.56 13.39
C PRO A 19 5.46 5.36 12.23
N ALA A 20 6.75 5.24 12.55
CA ALA A 20 7.78 5.06 11.52
C ALA A 20 7.63 3.71 10.79
N ILE A 21 7.33 2.65 11.53
CA ILE A 21 7.14 1.28 11.06
C ILE A 21 5.83 0.72 11.63
N SER A 22 5.17 -0.17 10.90
CA SER A 22 3.92 -0.81 11.30
C SER A 22 4.18 -1.93 12.32
N ASN A 23 3.14 -2.34 13.03
CA ASN A 23 3.11 -3.57 13.84
C ASN A 23 1.69 -4.12 13.92
N ALA A 24 1.50 -5.24 14.61
CA ALA A 24 0.19 -5.89 14.75
C ALA A 24 -0.92 -4.99 15.35
N GLN A 25 -0.56 -3.92 16.08
CA GLN A 25 -1.50 -2.96 16.67
C GLN A 25 -1.66 -1.68 15.84
N ASN A 26 -0.73 -1.40 14.92
CA ASN A 26 -0.70 -0.22 14.07
C ASN A 26 -0.32 -0.63 12.65
N THR A 27 -1.35 -0.95 11.86
CA THR A 27 -1.19 -1.38 10.46
C THR A 27 -0.53 -0.34 9.57
N TYR A 28 -0.87 0.94 9.75
CA TYR A 28 -0.40 2.03 8.91
C TYR A 28 0.85 2.68 9.50
N SER A 29 1.85 2.91 8.65
CA SER A 29 3.10 3.55 9.06
C SER A 29 3.67 4.41 7.93
N LYS A 30 4.64 5.27 8.27
CA LYS A 30 5.39 6.05 7.29
C LYS A 30 6.07 5.15 6.27
N ALA A 31 6.66 4.03 6.71
CA ALA A 31 7.26 3.05 5.82
C ALA A 31 6.22 2.39 4.89
N GLY A 32 5.08 1.96 5.45
CA GLY A 32 3.97 1.39 4.68
C GLY A 32 3.45 2.35 3.61
N THR A 33 3.18 3.61 3.98
CA THR A 33 2.74 4.65 3.05
C THR A 33 3.77 4.91 1.95
N ILE A 34 5.07 4.93 2.24
CA ILE A 34 6.08 5.10 1.17
C ILE A 34 6.07 3.91 0.21
N LEU A 35 5.92 2.68 0.71
CA LEU A 35 5.85 1.46 -0.12
C LEU A 35 4.58 1.43 -0.98
N HIS A 36 3.45 1.83 -0.40
CA HIS A 36 2.19 2.02 -1.12
C HIS A 36 2.37 3.01 -2.27
N GLU A 37 2.81 4.23 -1.96
CA GLU A 37 2.87 5.32 -2.93
C GLU A 37 3.94 5.06 -4.01
N ILE A 38 5.09 4.46 -3.67
CA ILE A 38 6.11 4.15 -4.67
C ILE A 38 5.65 3.08 -5.66
N SER A 39 4.74 2.19 -5.26
CA SER A 39 4.22 1.12 -6.12
C SER A 39 3.31 1.63 -7.25
N HIS A 40 2.73 2.83 -7.13
CA HIS A 40 1.92 3.45 -8.17
C HIS A 40 2.71 3.94 -9.39
N PHE A 41 4.03 4.13 -9.29
CA PHE A 41 4.79 4.68 -10.40
C PHE A 41 4.88 3.70 -11.57
N ASN A 42 4.64 4.21 -12.77
CA ASN A 42 5.02 3.53 -14.00
C ASN A 42 6.38 4.07 -14.45
N ASP A 43 7.40 3.22 -14.38
CA ASP A 43 8.79 3.59 -14.65
C ASP A 43 9.45 2.72 -15.75
N GLY A 44 8.64 1.91 -16.44
CA GLY A 44 9.11 0.96 -17.46
C GLY A 44 9.58 -0.39 -16.91
N TYR A 45 9.74 -0.54 -15.59
CA TYR A 45 9.94 -1.83 -14.93
C TYR A 45 8.63 -2.41 -14.39
N THR A 46 7.75 -1.53 -13.92
CA THR A 46 6.38 -1.85 -13.52
C THR A 46 5.39 -0.96 -14.26
N THR A 47 4.17 -1.44 -14.46
CA THR A 47 3.06 -0.65 -15.00
C THR A 47 2.41 0.27 -13.96
N GLY A 48 2.83 0.16 -12.70
CA GLY A 48 2.22 0.81 -11.54
C GLY A 48 1.03 0.02 -11.00
N THR A 49 0.85 0.05 -9.68
CA THR A 49 -0.36 -0.47 -9.01
C THR A 49 -1.48 0.57 -9.00
N ASP A 50 -2.70 0.12 -8.76
CA ASP A 50 -3.90 0.94 -8.57
C ASP A 50 -4.38 0.94 -7.11
N ASP A 51 -5.20 1.94 -6.78
CA ASP A 51 -5.97 2.00 -5.53
C ASP A 51 -7.27 1.19 -5.66
N LEU A 52 -7.15 -0.12 -5.50
CA LEU A 52 -8.29 -1.05 -5.56
C LEU A 52 -8.90 -1.29 -4.17
N GLY A 53 -10.20 -1.58 -4.14
CA GLY A 53 -10.95 -1.93 -2.94
C GLY A 53 -11.63 -0.74 -2.25
N ASN A 54 -12.18 -1.00 -1.06
CA ASN A 54 -12.91 -0.06 -0.24
C ASN A 54 -11.94 0.74 0.64
N PRO A 55 -11.85 2.07 0.48
CA PRO A 55 -10.93 2.91 1.25
C PRO A 55 -11.30 2.97 2.74
N ASN A 56 -12.51 2.55 3.13
CA ASN A 56 -12.93 2.53 4.54
C ASN A 56 -12.52 1.26 5.28
N GLN A 57 -12.11 0.20 4.57
CA GLN A 57 -11.76 -1.11 5.14
C GLN A 57 -10.56 -1.77 4.43
N PRO A 58 -9.44 -1.05 4.20
CA PRO A 58 -8.43 -1.48 3.24
C PRO A 58 -7.73 -2.80 3.61
N VAL A 59 -7.59 -3.13 4.90
CA VAL A 59 -6.98 -4.40 5.34
C VAL A 59 -7.87 -5.60 5.01
N GLU A 60 -9.17 -5.52 5.32
CA GLU A 60 -10.10 -6.61 5.05
C GLU A 60 -10.37 -6.74 3.54
N ASP A 61 -10.43 -5.61 2.84
CA ASP A 61 -10.54 -5.61 1.38
C ASP A 61 -9.29 -6.17 0.70
N ALA A 62 -8.08 -5.87 1.17
CA ALA A 62 -6.86 -6.45 0.63
C ALA A 62 -6.81 -7.98 0.82
N LYS A 63 -7.28 -8.48 1.97
CA LYS A 63 -7.43 -9.93 2.22
C LYS A 63 -8.45 -10.54 1.25
N LEU A 64 -9.64 -9.94 1.15
CA LEU A 64 -10.69 -10.41 0.25
C LEU A 64 -10.23 -10.40 -1.21
N LEU A 65 -9.51 -9.35 -1.64
CA LEU A 65 -8.99 -9.24 -3.00
C LEU A 65 -7.95 -10.34 -3.26
N ALA A 66 -7.05 -10.60 -2.31
CA ALA A 66 -6.08 -11.71 -2.40
C ALA A 66 -6.76 -13.09 -2.48
N GLU A 67 -7.90 -13.27 -1.81
CA GLU A 67 -8.67 -14.52 -1.86
C GLU A 67 -9.46 -14.68 -3.16
N SER A 68 -10.08 -13.60 -3.66
CA SER A 68 -11.10 -13.64 -4.71
C SER A 68 -10.61 -13.26 -6.11
N ALA A 69 -9.56 -12.44 -6.22
CA ALA A 69 -9.00 -11.96 -7.49
C ALA A 69 -7.50 -11.69 -7.34
N ARG A 70 -6.69 -12.75 -7.46
CA ARG A 70 -5.24 -12.71 -7.19
C ARG A 70 -4.45 -11.82 -8.15
N ASP A 71 -4.91 -11.74 -9.39
CA ASP A 71 -4.37 -10.82 -10.40
C ASP A 71 -4.57 -9.38 -9.95
N LEU A 72 -5.79 -9.00 -9.59
CA LEU A 72 -6.08 -7.66 -9.07
C LEU A 72 -5.37 -7.38 -7.74
N ALA A 73 -5.20 -8.39 -6.89
CA ALA A 73 -4.44 -8.24 -5.64
C ALA A 73 -2.96 -7.94 -5.88
N ALA A 74 -2.37 -8.48 -6.95
CA ALA A 74 -0.98 -8.16 -7.32
C ALA A 74 -0.86 -6.72 -7.86
N ASP A 75 -1.95 -6.18 -8.43
CA ASP A 75 -2.02 -4.83 -8.97
C ASP A 75 -2.52 -3.79 -7.95
N ALA A 76 -2.80 -4.18 -6.70
CA ALA A 76 -3.33 -3.27 -5.67
C ALA A 76 -2.24 -2.74 -4.73
N ALA A 77 -2.11 -1.41 -4.60
CA ALA A 77 -1.09 -0.77 -3.77
C ALA A 77 -1.17 -1.17 -2.28
N ASN A 78 -2.40 -1.25 -1.74
CA ASN A 78 -2.64 -1.73 -0.37
C ASN A 78 -2.17 -3.18 -0.14
N ASN A 79 -2.30 -4.06 -1.14
CA ASN A 79 -1.82 -5.44 -1.03
C ASN A 79 -0.28 -5.48 -0.97
N ILE A 80 0.42 -4.64 -1.74
CA ILE A 80 1.88 -4.49 -1.67
C ILE A 80 2.31 -3.94 -0.30
N GLU A 81 1.61 -2.92 0.21
CA GLU A 81 1.86 -2.36 1.54
C GLU A 81 1.74 -3.43 2.62
N PHE A 82 0.59 -4.11 2.71
CA PHE A 82 0.30 -5.06 3.79
C PHE A 82 1.13 -6.34 3.72
N TYR A 83 1.49 -6.79 2.51
CA TYR A 83 2.47 -7.86 2.35
C TYR A 83 3.83 -7.46 2.93
N SER A 84 4.29 -6.25 2.60
CA SER A 84 5.63 -5.78 2.95
C SER A 84 5.80 -5.48 4.44
N VAL A 85 4.75 -4.97 5.10
CA VAL A 85 4.81 -4.67 6.54
C VAL A 85 4.53 -5.90 7.42
N ASN A 86 4.09 -7.01 6.82
CA ASN A 86 3.98 -8.33 7.45
C ASN A 86 3.38 -8.28 8.87
N LEU A 87 2.14 -7.80 8.98
CA LEU A 87 1.46 -7.50 10.25
C LEU A 87 1.37 -8.69 11.22
N GLU A 88 1.49 -9.93 10.71
CA GLU A 88 1.39 -11.17 11.49
C GLU A 88 2.74 -11.88 11.71
N GLY A 89 3.84 -11.40 11.12
CA GLY A 89 5.16 -12.01 11.27
C GLY A 89 5.88 -11.73 12.60
N ASP A 90 5.32 -10.83 13.42
CA ASP A 90 5.81 -10.47 14.75
C ASP A 90 5.05 -11.17 15.90
N GLN A 91 4.28 -12.24 15.60
CA GLN A 91 3.61 -13.08 16.62
C GLN A 91 4.52 -14.20 17.15
#